data_AF-A0A212CVF0-F1
#
_entry.id   AF-A0A212CVF0-F1
#
_cell.length_a   1.000
_cell.length_b   1.000
_cell.length_c   1.000
_cell.angle_alpha   90.00
_cell.angle_beta   90.00
_cell.angle_gamma   90.00
#
_symmetry.space_group_name_H-M   'P 1'
#
loop_
_entity.id
_entity.type
_entity.pdbx_description
1 polymer ?
#
loop_
_entity_poly.entity_id
_entity_poly.type
_entity_poly.pdbx_seq_one_letter_code
_entity_poly.pdbx_strand_id
1 'polypeptide(L)'
;MGRRWGFLIGFLVAVGLLGSGHGEQQPPETAAQRCFCQVSGYLDDCTCDVETIDKFNNYRLFPRLQKLLESDYFRYYKVNLKRPCPFWNDISQCGRRDCAVKPCHS
;
A
#
# COMPACT_ATOMS: atom_id res chain seq x y z
N MET A 1 36.88 39.62 33.14
CA MET A 1 36.37 38.30 32.70
C MET A 1 34.96 38.12 33.25
N GLY A 2 33.90 38.11 32.44
CA GLY A 2 32.52 38.03 32.98
C GLY A 2 31.41 37.93 31.95
N ARG A 3 31.62 38.45 30.73
CA ARG A 3 30.63 38.36 29.64
C ARG A 3 30.64 37.00 28.93
N ARG A 4 31.73 36.23 29.01
CA ARG A 4 31.93 34.98 28.26
C ARG A 4 31.21 33.76 28.85
N TRP A 5 30.92 33.78 30.16
CA TRP A 5 30.15 32.72 30.83
C TRP A 5 28.64 32.89 30.72
N GLY A 6 28.15 34.13 30.68
CA GLY A 6 26.71 34.40 30.49
C GLY A 6 26.17 33.85 29.16
N PHE A 7 26.96 33.95 28.08
CA PHE A 7 26.58 33.39 26.77
C PHE A 7 26.58 31.86 26.74
N LEU A 8 27.48 31.19 27.48
CA LEU A 8 27.54 29.73 27.52
C LEU A 8 26.37 29.13 28.31
N ILE A 9 25.93 29.80 29.38
CA ILE A 9 24.78 29.36 30.18
C ILE A 9 23.48 29.57 29.39
N GLY A 10 23.34 30.70 28.69
CA GLY A 10 22.16 30.98 27.85
C GLY A 10 21.98 29.98 26.71
N PHE A 11 23.07 29.50 26.11
CA PHE A 11 23.02 28.52 25.02
C PHE A 11 22.59 27.12 25.49
N LEU A 12 23.05 26.68 26.67
CA LEU A 12 22.69 25.37 27.23
C LEU A 12 21.20 25.29 27.60
N VAL A 13 20.62 26.38 28.11
CA VAL A 13 19.18 26.46 28.44
C VAL A 13 18.31 26.43 27.18
N ALA A 14 18.74 27.12 26.10
CA ALA A 14 18.01 27.10 24.82
C ALA A 14 18.00 25.70 24.17
N VAL A 15 19.11 24.96 24.25
CA VAL A 15 19.19 23.58 23.74
C VAL A 15 18.34 22.63 24.60
N GLY A 16 18.25 22.84 25.92
CA GLY A 16 17.41 22.04 26.81
C GLY A 16 15.90 22.23 26.59
N LEU A 17 15.45 23.44 26.23
CA LEU A 17 14.03 23.73 26.01
C LEU A 17 13.49 23.28 24.64
N LEU A 18 14.37 23.07 23.66
CA LEU A 18 14.01 22.50 22.34
C LEU A 18 14.19 20.96 22.28
N GLY A 19 14.67 20.35 23.36
CA GLY A 19 15.04 18.93 23.42
C GLY A 19 13.92 17.94 23.78
N SER A 20 12.68 18.39 24.06
CA SER A 20 11.55 17.48 24.25
C SER A 20 11.01 16.97 22.91
N GLY A 21 11.81 16.16 22.23
CA GLY A 21 11.29 15.18 21.30
C GLY A 21 10.49 14.17 22.12
N HIS A 22 9.16 14.26 22.05
CA HIS A 22 8.30 13.13 22.40
C HIS A 22 8.73 11.98 21.48
N GLY A 23 9.57 11.08 22.01
CA GLY A 23 9.72 9.74 21.46
C GLY A 23 8.36 9.09 21.59
N GLU A 24 7.60 9.10 20.51
CA GLU A 24 6.37 8.34 20.37
C GLU A 24 6.73 6.88 20.65
N GLN A 25 6.33 6.39 21.83
CA GLN A 25 6.53 5.00 22.21
C GLN A 25 5.64 4.15 21.32
N GLN A 26 6.26 3.61 20.26
CA GLN A 26 5.66 2.61 19.41
C GLN A 26 5.27 1.41 20.31
N PRO A 27 3.99 1.01 20.34
CA PRO A 27 3.55 -0.16 21.10
C PRO A 27 4.35 -1.39 20.69
N PRO A 28 4.58 -2.36 21.60
CA PRO A 28 5.35 -3.56 21.30
C PRO A 28 4.69 -4.33 20.15
N GLU A 29 5.40 -4.46 19.03
CA GLU A 29 4.88 -5.15 17.86
C GLU A 29 4.71 -6.64 18.16
N THR A 30 3.46 -7.09 18.28
CA THR A 30 3.11 -8.49 18.49
C THR A 30 3.34 -9.30 17.21
N ALA A 31 3.55 -10.61 17.33
CA ALA A 31 3.75 -11.49 16.17
C ALA A 31 2.59 -11.43 15.15
N ALA A 32 1.37 -11.06 15.59
CA ALA A 32 0.21 -10.82 14.71
C ALA A 32 0.37 -9.61 13.77
N GLN A 33 1.25 -8.66 14.08
CA GLN A 33 1.57 -7.51 13.21
C GLN A 33 2.59 -7.87 12.12
N ARG A 34 3.24 -9.04 12.20
CA ARG A 34 4.17 -9.52 11.17
C ARG A 34 3.43 -10.51 10.27
N CYS A 35 3.11 -10.06 9.06
CA CYS A 35 2.42 -10.91 8.09
C CYS A 35 3.29 -12.12 7.73
N PHE A 36 2.74 -13.31 7.97
CA PHE A 36 3.37 -14.59 7.66
C PHE A 36 2.40 -15.43 6.83
N CYS A 37 2.85 -15.85 5.65
CA CYS A 37 2.13 -16.78 4.80
C CYS A 37 2.92 -18.08 4.78
N GLN A 38 2.34 -19.15 5.33
CA GLN A 38 2.86 -20.50 5.13
C GLN A 38 2.27 -21.03 3.83
N VAL A 39 3.08 -21.11 2.77
CA VAL A 39 2.64 -21.58 1.46
C VAL A 39 2.94 -23.08 1.34
N SER A 40 2.00 -23.92 1.78
CA SER A 40 2.11 -25.38 1.71
C SER A 40 0.75 -26.04 1.62
N GLY A 41 0.49 -26.84 0.57
CA GLY A 41 -0.64 -27.78 0.54
C GLY A 41 -2.02 -27.19 0.90
N TYR A 42 -2.92 -28.00 1.48
CA TYR A 42 -4.29 -27.59 1.81
C TYR A 42 -4.32 -26.70 3.08
N LEU A 43 -4.84 -25.47 2.89
CA LEU A 43 -5.07 -24.33 3.81
C LEU A 43 -3.95 -23.27 3.85
N ASP A 44 -3.89 -22.46 2.78
CA ASP A 44 -3.17 -21.18 2.69
C ASP A 44 -3.98 -20.05 3.37
N ASP A 45 -3.97 -19.98 4.70
CA ASP A 45 -4.41 -18.76 5.42
C ASP A 45 -3.17 -17.94 5.82
N CYS A 46 -3.02 -16.75 5.22
CA CYS A 46 -2.02 -15.79 5.66
C CYS A 46 -2.48 -15.18 6.99
N THR A 47 -1.69 -15.33 8.06
CA THR A 47 -1.93 -14.61 9.32
C THR A 47 -1.43 -13.18 9.16
N CYS A 48 -2.27 -12.30 8.63
CA CYS A 48 -1.98 -10.89 8.43
C CYS A 48 -3.24 -10.08 8.77
N ASP A 49 -3.09 -9.11 9.66
CA ASP A 49 -4.18 -8.21 10.02
C ASP A 49 -4.57 -7.34 8.82
N VAL A 50 -5.87 -7.30 8.51
CA VAL A 50 -6.40 -6.55 7.36
C VAL A 50 -6.11 -5.06 7.51
N GLU A 51 -6.14 -4.50 8.72
CA GLU A 51 -5.83 -3.08 8.90
C GLU A 51 -4.38 -2.76 8.56
N THR A 52 -3.47 -3.69 8.83
CA THR A 52 -2.05 -3.56 8.47
C THR A 52 -1.89 -3.50 6.95
N ILE A 53 -2.57 -4.38 6.21
CA ILE A 53 -2.59 -4.37 4.73
C ILE A 53 -3.21 -3.07 4.22
N ASP A 54 -4.35 -2.68 4.78
CA ASP A 54 -5.12 -1.52 4.32
C ASP A 54 -4.35 -0.21 4.52
N LYS A 55 -3.78 -0.01 5.71
CA LYS A 55 -2.95 1.17 6.02
C LYS A 55 -1.70 1.22 5.14
N PHE A 56 -1.05 0.07 4.92
CA PHE A 56 0.14 0.02 4.06
C PHE A 56 -0.20 0.29 2.60
N ASN A 57 -1.19 -0.42 2.04
CA ASN A 57 -1.59 -0.29 0.66
C ASN A 57 -2.07 1.14 0.38
N ASN A 58 -3.05 1.64 1.12
CA ASN A 58 -3.74 2.87 0.77
C ASN A 58 -2.90 4.13 1.00
N TYR A 59 -2.06 4.15 2.05
CA TYR A 59 -1.32 5.36 2.41
C TYR A 59 0.17 5.35 2.05
N ARG A 60 0.81 4.17 1.97
CA ARG A 60 2.25 4.08 1.66
C ARG A 60 2.51 3.71 0.21
N LEU A 61 1.81 2.70 -0.31
CA LEU A 61 2.11 2.09 -1.62
C LEU A 61 1.30 2.69 -2.77
N PHE A 62 -0.02 2.73 -2.64
CA PHE A 62 -0.97 3.08 -3.70
C PHE A 62 -0.63 4.37 -4.45
N PRO A 63 -0.38 5.54 -3.81
CA PRO A 63 -0.10 6.77 -4.55
C PRO A 63 1.19 6.70 -5.38
N ARG A 64 2.19 5.91 -4.94
CA ARG A 64 3.45 5.72 -5.67
C ARG A 64 3.26 4.73 -6.82
N LEU A 65 2.54 3.65 -6.57
CA LEU A 65 2.22 2.64 -7.56
C LEU A 65 1.37 3.22 -8.70
N GLN A 66 0.35 4.01 -8.39
CA GLN A 66 -0.48 4.66 -9.39
C GLN A 66 0.35 5.56 -10.31
N LYS A 67 1.21 6.42 -9.74
CA LYS A 67 2.11 7.27 -10.53
C LYS A 67 3.07 6.46 -11.42
N LEU A 68 3.52 5.31 -10.94
CA LEU A 68 4.36 4.40 -11.72
C LEU A 68 3.61 3.82 -12.91
N LEU A 69 2.38 3.34 -12.69
CA LEU A 69 1.52 2.77 -13.73
C LEU A 69 1.12 3.79 -14.80
N GLU A 70 1.04 5.07 -14.44
CA GLU A 70 0.76 6.18 -15.37
C GLU A 70 1.99 6.60 -16.21
N SER A 71 3.19 6.14 -15.86
CA SER A 71 4.41 6.51 -16.59
C SER A 71 4.48 5.90 -17.99
N ASP A 72 5.23 6.54 -18.90
CA ASP A 72 5.31 6.11 -20.30
C ASP A 72 5.80 4.68 -20.49
N TYR A 73 6.63 4.17 -19.58
CA TYR A 73 7.10 2.80 -19.63
C TYR A 73 6.00 1.78 -19.32
N PHE A 74 5.16 2.06 -18.32
CA PHE A 74 4.17 1.09 -17.81
C PHE A 74 2.76 1.27 -18.39
N ARG A 75 2.42 2.45 -18.93
CA ARG A 75 1.07 2.74 -19.43
C ARG A 75 0.68 1.99 -20.71
N TYR A 76 1.64 1.37 -21.41
CA TYR A 76 1.40 0.66 -22.66
C TYR A 76 1.65 -0.84 -22.49
N TYR A 77 0.63 -1.66 -22.79
CA TYR A 77 0.73 -3.12 -22.73
C TYR A 77 0.58 -3.75 -24.11
N LYS A 78 1.57 -4.54 -24.54
CA LYS A 78 1.52 -5.27 -25.81
C LYS A 78 0.66 -6.52 -25.69
N VAL A 79 -0.48 -6.53 -26.36
CA VAL A 79 -1.44 -7.64 -26.34
C VAL A 79 -1.94 -8.00 -27.75
N ASN A 80 -2.22 -9.28 -27.99
CA ASN A 80 -2.87 -9.75 -29.22
C ASN A 80 -4.39 -9.85 -29.01
N LEU A 81 -5.13 -8.82 -29.44
CA LEU A 81 -6.59 -8.75 -29.37
C LEU A 81 -7.30 -9.46 -30.55
N LYS A 82 -6.56 -10.19 -31.39
CA LYS A 82 -7.08 -10.86 -32.60
C LYS A 82 -6.97 -12.37 -32.54
N ARG A 83 -6.69 -12.94 -31.36
CA ARG A 83 -6.75 -14.39 -31.17
C ARG A 83 -8.19 -14.87 -31.32
N PRO A 84 -8.46 -15.86 -32.19
CA PRO A 84 -9.79 -16.46 -32.27
C PRO A 84 -10.09 -17.26 -30.99
N CYS A 85 -11.37 -17.31 -30.61
CA CYS A 85 -11.81 -18.17 -29.52
C CYS A 85 -11.56 -19.66 -29.89
N PRO A 86 -10.88 -20.45 -29.04
CA PRO A 86 -10.58 -21.84 -29.36
C PRO A 86 -11.77 -22.80 -29.14
N PHE A 87 -12.88 -22.31 -28.57
CA PHE A 87 -14.00 -23.16 -28.15
C PHE A 87 -15.24 -23.02 -29.03
N TRP A 88 -15.52 -21.82 -29.56
CA TRP A 88 -16.69 -21.55 -30.41
C TRP A 88 -16.45 -20.35 -31.33
N ASN A 89 -17.26 -20.23 -32.38
CA ASN A 89 -17.27 -19.05 -33.24
C ASN A 89 -17.93 -17.88 -32.51
N ASP A 90 -17.21 -16.78 -32.37
CA ASP A 90 -17.72 -15.54 -31.79
C ASP A 90 -17.97 -14.51 -32.90
N ILE A 91 -19.15 -13.88 -32.87
CA ILE A 91 -19.59 -12.88 -33.85
C ILE A 91 -19.33 -11.45 -33.32
N SER A 92 -18.63 -11.32 -32.18
CA SER A 92 -18.30 -10.02 -31.56
C SER A 92 -19.53 -9.17 -31.24
N GLN A 93 -20.70 -9.80 -31.04
CA GLN A 93 -21.94 -9.10 -30.73
C GLN A 93 -22.10 -8.93 -29.22
N CYS A 94 -22.23 -7.68 -28.78
CA CYS A 94 -22.57 -7.36 -27.40
C CYS A 94 -24.04 -7.72 -27.11
N GLY A 95 -24.33 -8.24 -25.91
CA GLY A 95 -25.72 -8.48 -25.46
C GLY A 95 -26.21 -9.92 -25.55
N ARG A 96 -25.34 -10.92 -25.75
CA ARG A 96 -25.72 -12.32 -25.47
C ARG A 96 -26.15 -12.44 -24.01
N ARG A 97 -27.31 -13.07 -23.77
CA ARG A 97 -27.82 -13.31 -22.40
C ARG A 97 -26.81 -14.07 -21.54
N ASP A 98 -26.04 -14.97 -22.15
CA ASP A 98 -25.00 -15.76 -21.48
C ASP A 98 -23.76 -14.93 -21.09
N CYS A 99 -23.59 -13.74 -21.67
CA CYS A 99 -22.47 -12.84 -21.44
C CYS A 99 -22.87 -11.58 -20.66
N ALA A 100 -24.11 -11.49 -20.19
CA ALA A 100 -24.64 -10.36 -19.43
C ALA A 100 -24.79 -10.72 -17.95
N VAL A 101 -24.47 -9.78 -17.07
CA VAL A 101 -24.73 -9.92 -15.62
C VAL A 101 -26.23 -9.80 -15.39
N LYS A 102 -26.81 -10.69 -14.58
CA LYS A 102 -28.20 -10.56 -14.13
C LYS A 102 -28.28 -9.38 -13.15
N PRO A 103 -29.10 -8.34 -13.43
CA PRO A 103 -29.26 -7.24 -12.48
C PRO A 103 -29.93 -7.74 -11.20
N CYS A 104 -29.56 -7.15 -10.06
CA CYS A 104 -30.20 -7.44 -8.77
C CYS A 104 -31.64 -6.92 -8.76
N HIS A 105 -32.55 -7.64 -8.08
CA HIS A 105 -33.90 -7.12 -7.82
C HIS A 105 -33.81 -5.99 -6.78
N SER A 106 -34.50 -4.88 -7.04
CA SER A 106 -34.64 -3.73 -6.12
C SER A 106 -35.57 -4.04 -4.96
#